data_AF-A0A1A6FYV2-F1
#
_entry.id   AF-A0A1A6FYV2-F1
#
_cell.length_a   1.000
_cell.length_b   1.000
_cell.length_c   1.000
_cell.angle_alpha   90.00
_cell.angle_beta   90.00
_cell.angle_gamma   90.00
#
_symmetry.space_group_name_H-M   'P 1'
#
loop_
_entity.id
_entity.type
_entity.pdbx_description
1 polymer ?
#
loop_
_entity_poly.entity_id
_entity_poly.type
_entity_poly.pdbx_seq_one_letter_code
_entity_poly.pdbx_strand_id
1 'polypeptide(L)'
;MGVTASHRPEHWHKDFPIANGDRQSPVDIDTKTAQHDPALQPLSVCYDQATSKKILNNGHSFNVEFDDSQDCAVLKGGPLNGTYRLIQFHFHWGSSDGHGSEHTVNKTKYAAEMSLFRRLNFNTEGEPEELMMDNWRPAQPLKNRKIKASFK
;
A
#
# COMPACT_ATOMS: atom_id res chain seq x y z
N MET A 1 -6.03 -6.66 15.57
CA MET A 1 -4.75 -7.32 15.90
C MET A 1 -3.58 -6.39 15.60
N GLY A 2 -2.66 -6.19 16.55
CA GLY A 2 -1.24 -6.06 16.18
C GLY A 2 -0.73 -7.44 15.76
N VAL A 3 0.24 -7.53 14.84
CA VAL A 3 0.51 -8.82 14.16
C VAL A 3 1.13 -9.87 15.09
N THR A 4 0.30 -10.81 15.55
CA THR A 4 0.67 -11.90 16.47
C THR A 4 1.76 -12.78 15.86
N ALA A 5 2.65 -13.34 16.69
CA ALA A 5 3.92 -13.92 16.24
C ALA A 5 3.78 -15.01 15.14
N SER A 6 2.72 -15.82 15.19
CA SER A 6 2.39 -16.82 14.16
C SER A 6 1.95 -16.21 12.82
N HIS A 7 1.25 -15.07 12.85
CA HIS A 7 0.66 -14.40 11.68
C HIS A 7 1.54 -13.27 11.10
N ARG A 8 2.78 -13.11 11.58
CA ARG A 8 3.71 -12.08 11.08
C ARG A 8 4.06 -12.25 9.59
N PRO A 9 4.43 -11.15 8.89
CA PRO A 9 4.80 -11.19 7.47
C PRO A 9 5.84 -12.25 7.12
N GLU A 10 6.81 -12.49 8.01
CA GLU A 10 7.82 -13.55 7.91
C GLU A 10 7.23 -14.97 7.70
N HIS A 11 5.99 -15.20 8.13
CA HIS A 11 5.33 -16.50 8.06
C HIS A 11 4.32 -16.65 6.91
N TRP A 12 3.92 -15.55 6.24
CA TRP A 12 2.87 -15.56 5.21
C TRP A 12 3.18 -16.50 4.04
N HIS A 13 4.45 -16.82 3.79
CA HIS A 13 4.85 -17.75 2.74
C HIS A 13 4.38 -19.19 2.96
N LYS A 14 3.91 -19.55 4.17
CA LYS A 14 3.42 -20.91 4.49
C LYS A 14 2.09 -21.18 3.77
N ASP A 15 1.17 -20.24 3.90
CA ASP A 15 -0.19 -20.32 3.35
C ASP A 15 -0.30 -19.61 1.99
N PHE A 16 0.56 -18.60 1.75
CA PHE A 16 0.64 -17.84 0.50
C PHE A 16 2.07 -17.87 -0.07
N PRO A 17 2.52 -18.98 -0.71
CA PRO A 17 3.89 -19.14 -1.21
C PRO A 17 4.41 -18.01 -2.13
N ILE A 18 3.50 -17.29 -2.79
CA ILE A 18 3.81 -16.08 -3.58
C ILE A 18 4.55 -15.00 -2.76
N ALA A 19 4.43 -14.99 -1.43
CA ALA A 19 5.15 -14.07 -0.53
C ALA A 19 6.69 -14.17 -0.62
N ASN A 20 7.25 -15.27 -1.13
CA ASN A 20 8.69 -15.40 -1.42
C ASN A 20 9.09 -14.94 -2.85
N GLY A 21 8.10 -14.54 -3.67
CA GLY A 21 8.26 -14.27 -5.10
C GLY A 21 9.15 -13.05 -5.46
N ASP A 22 9.41 -12.87 -6.76
CA ASP A 22 10.44 -11.92 -7.22
C ASP A 22 10.00 -10.46 -7.35
N ARG A 23 8.73 -10.18 -7.07
CA ARG A 23 8.11 -8.85 -7.29
C ARG A 23 7.31 -8.37 -6.07
N GLN A 24 7.73 -8.76 -4.88
CA GLN A 24 7.07 -8.38 -3.63
C GLN A 24 7.25 -6.89 -3.27
N SER A 25 6.32 -6.41 -2.45
CA SER A 25 6.29 -5.05 -1.88
C SER A 25 5.92 -5.13 -0.39
N PRO A 26 6.29 -4.14 0.45
CA PRO A 26 7.02 -2.91 0.14
C PRO A 26 8.46 -3.13 -0.32
N VAL A 27 9.12 -2.07 -0.79
CA VAL A 27 10.56 -2.04 -1.13
C VAL A 27 11.23 -0.79 -0.58
N ASP A 28 12.56 -0.77 -0.55
CA ASP A 28 13.32 0.46 -0.34
C ASP A 28 13.53 1.22 -1.65
N ILE A 29 13.34 2.54 -1.61
CA ILE A 29 13.52 3.47 -2.71
C ILE A 29 14.86 4.18 -2.51
N ASP A 30 15.94 3.58 -3.02
CA ASP A 30 17.23 4.24 -3.14
C ASP A 30 17.16 5.28 -4.28
N THR A 31 17.19 6.56 -3.91
CA THR A 31 17.06 7.67 -4.86
C THR A 31 18.30 7.83 -5.74
N LYS A 32 19.42 7.16 -5.44
CA LYS A 32 20.64 7.19 -6.26
C LYS A 32 20.67 6.14 -7.36
N THR A 33 19.87 5.07 -7.25
CA THR A 33 19.78 4.00 -8.25
C THR A 33 18.42 3.93 -8.97
N ALA A 34 17.42 4.71 -8.52
CA ALA A 34 16.22 5.02 -9.28
C ALA A 34 16.58 5.63 -10.64
N GLN A 35 15.92 5.16 -11.71
CA GLN A 35 16.30 5.50 -13.09
C GLN A 35 15.28 6.47 -13.68
N HIS A 36 15.74 7.69 -13.99
CA HIS A 36 14.92 8.69 -14.68
C HIS A 36 14.47 8.15 -16.05
N ASP A 37 13.17 7.99 -16.25
CA ASP A 37 12.55 7.52 -17.48
C ASP A 37 11.68 8.63 -18.10
N PRO A 38 12.17 9.32 -19.15
CA PRO A 38 11.46 10.43 -19.77
C PRO A 38 10.22 9.99 -20.58
N ALA A 39 9.97 8.69 -20.76
CA ALA A 39 8.73 8.20 -21.38
C ALA A 39 7.53 8.21 -20.40
N LEU A 40 7.79 8.27 -19.09
CA LEU A 40 6.74 8.35 -18.07
C LEU A 40 5.97 9.67 -18.20
N GLN A 41 4.69 9.56 -18.53
CA GLN A 41 3.79 10.72 -18.61
C GLN A 41 3.52 11.28 -17.21
N PRO A 42 3.10 12.55 -17.07
CA PRO A 42 2.59 13.06 -15.81
C PRO A 42 1.49 12.16 -15.23
N LEU A 43 1.44 12.06 -13.90
CA LEU A 43 0.35 11.35 -13.22
C LEU A 43 -0.89 12.26 -13.21
N SER A 44 -2.01 11.73 -13.70
CA SER A 44 -3.28 12.45 -13.78
C SER A 44 -4.23 11.89 -12.74
N VAL A 45 -4.50 12.69 -11.71
CA VAL A 45 -5.39 12.39 -10.59
C VAL A 45 -6.65 13.22 -10.78
N CYS A 46 -7.81 12.59 -10.89
CA CYS A 46 -9.10 13.27 -11.08
C CYS A 46 -10.10 12.70 -10.08
N TYR A 47 -10.19 13.32 -8.90
CA TYR A 47 -11.04 12.88 -7.78
C TYR A 47 -12.11 13.92 -7.39
N ASP A 48 -12.34 14.93 -8.23
CA ASP A 48 -13.25 16.05 -7.97
C ASP A 48 -14.73 15.64 -7.88
N GLN A 49 -15.07 14.44 -8.36
CA GLN A 49 -16.40 13.82 -8.25
C GLN A 49 -16.37 12.54 -7.39
N ALA A 50 -15.38 12.39 -6.50
CA ALA A 50 -15.22 11.19 -5.68
C ALA A 50 -16.23 11.13 -4.52
N THR A 51 -17.28 10.32 -4.70
CA THR A 51 -18.26 10.00 -3.65
C THR A 51 -17.71 8.94 -2.71
N SER A 52 -17.44 9.28 -1.45
CA SER A 52 -17.15 8.29 -0.40
C SER A 52 -18.44 7.59 0.06
N LYS A 53 -18.37 6.28 0.31
CA LYS A 53 -19.51 5.44 0.73
C LYS A 53 -19.56 5.23 2.24
N LYS A 54 -18.43 4.87 2.85
CA LYS A 54 -18.31 4.55 4.29
C LYS A 54 -16.83 4.49 4.71
N ILE A 55 -16.60 4.55 6.02
CA ILE A 55 -15.37 4.11 6.67
C ILE A 55 -15.60 2.73 7.32
N LEU A 56 -14.61 1.85 7.30
CA LEU A 56 -14.67 0.50 7.85
C LEU A 56 -13.34 0.13 8.52
N ASN A 57 -13.34 -0.11 9.84
CA ASN A 57 -12.27 -0.87 10.49
C ASN A 57 -12.40 -2.35 10.12
N ASN A 58 -11.33 -2.97 9.64
CA ASN A 58 -11.31 -4.36 9.16
C ASN A 58 -10.37 -5.27 9.98
N GLY A 59 -9.92 -4.84 11.15
CA GLY A 59 -9.00 -5.60 12.00
C GLY A 59 -7.52 -5.55 11.59
N HIS A 60 -7.21 -4.99 10.41
CA HIS A 60 -5.87 -4.78 9.83
C HIS A 60 -5.57 -3.31 9.46
N SER A 61 -6.59 -2.49 9.23
CA SER A 61 -6.56 -1.03 9.02
C SER A 61 -7.99 -0.49 9.18
N PHE A 62 -8.16 0.84 9.12
CA PHE A 62 -9.39 1.39 8.56
C PHE A 62 -9.27 1.59 7.04
N ASN A 63 -10.36 1.37 6.31
CA ASN A 63 -10.52 1.67 4.89
C ASN A 63 -11.58 2.77 4.73
N VAL A 64 -11.38 3.70 3.80
CA VAL A 64 -12.45 4.56 3.28
C VAL A 64 -12.82 4.05 1.89
N GLU A 65 -14.04 3.57 1.73
CA GLU A 65 -14.57 3.05 0.45
C GLU A 65 -15.27 4.14 -0.37
N PHE A 66 -15.20 4.05 -1.70
CA PHE A 66 -15.70 5.04 -2.66
C PHE A 66 -16.68 4.44 -3.68
N ASP A 67 -17.35 5.31 -4.46
CA ASP A 67 -18.09 4.87 -5.63
C ASP A 67 -17.25 4.68 -6.89
N ASP A 68 -17.11 3.41 -7.25
CA ASP A 68 -16.42 2.86 -8.41
C ASP A 68 -17.39 2.47 -9.54
N SER A 69 -18.69 2.77 -9.42
CA SER A 69 -19.70 2.52 -10.47
C SER A 69 -19.40 3.25 -11.78
N GLN A 70 -18.78 4.43 -11.71
CA GLN A 70 -18.49 5.34 -12.82
C GLN A 70 -17.03 5.87 -12.76
N ASP A 71 -16.59 6.55 -13.81
CA ASP A 71 -15.24 7.15 -13.93
C ASP A 71 -15.09 8.49 -13.15
N CYS A 72 -15.86 8.69 -12.08
CA CYS A 72 -15.92 9.94 -11.29
C CYS A 72 -14.71 10.15 -10.37
N ALA A 73 -13.98 9.09 -10.03
CA ALA A 73 -12.75 9.15 -9.25
C ALA A 73 -11.69 8.26 -9.89
N VAL A 74 -10.75 8.84 -10.65
CA VAL A 74 -9.85 8.09 -11.53
C VAL A 74 -8.38 8.54 -11.50
N LEU A 75 -7.50 7.56 -11.70
CA LEU A 75 -6.07 7.70 -11.86
C LEU A 75 -5.66 7.27 -13.29
N LYS A 76 -4.83 8.08 -13.95
CA LYS A 76 -4.34 7.90 -15.33
C LYS A 76 -2.88 8.37 -15.45
N GLY A 77 -2.22 8.07 -16.56
CA GLY A 77 -0.84 8.54 -16.83
C GLY A 77 0.23 7.83 -15.99
N GLY A 78 1.42 8.45 -15.84
CA GLY A 78 2.55 7.77 -15.22
C GLY A 78 2.94 6.48 -15.99
N PRO A 79 3.14 5.35 -15.29
CA PRO A 79 3.37 4.04 -15.90
C PRO A 79 2.06 3.25 -16.21
N LEU A 80 0.88 3.85 -16.02
CA LEU A 80 -0.41 3.15 -16.12
C LEU A 80 -0.88 3.01 -17.58
N ASN A 81 -1.44 1.84 -17.91
CA ASN A 81 -2.12 1.62 -19.18
C ASN A 81 -3.64 1.71 -18.98
N GLY A 82 -4.24 2.83 -19.39
CA GLY A 82 -5.68 3.09 -19.27
C GLY A 82 -6.10 3.79 -17.98
N THR A 83 -7.35 3.57 -17.56
CA THR A 83 -8.02 4.26 -16.45
C THR A 83 -8.21 3.34 -15.24
N TYR A 84 -7.91 3.84 -14.04
CA TYR A 84 -8.03 3.11 -12.78
C TYR A 84 -8.99 3.86 -11.84
N ARG A 85 -10.12 3.24 -11.44
CA ARG A 85 -11.15 3.85 -10.56
C ARG A 85 -10.86 3.68 -9.08
N LEU A 86 -10.91 4.75 -8.29
CA LEU A 86 -10.69 4.73 -6.85
C LEU A 86 -11.79 3.92 -6.14
N ILE A 87 -11.43 2.73 -5.62
CA ILE A 87 -12.32 1.89 -4.83
C ILE A 87 -12.16 2.17 -3.32
N GLN A 88 -10.91 2.35 -2.86
CA GLN A 88 -10.59 2.62 -1.46
C GLN A 88 -9.20 3.26 -1.29
N PHE A 89 -9.03 3.95 -0.15
CA PHE A 89 -7.72 4.15 0.48
C PHE A 89 -7.70 3.60 1.92
N HIS A 90 -6.50 3.30 2.41
CA HIS A 90 -6.20 2.86 3.77
C HIS A 90 -4.80 3.34 4.20
N PHE A 91 -4.41 3.09 5.45
CA PHE A 91 -3.12 3.54 6.00
C PHE A 91 -2.35 2.40 6.65
N HIS A 92 -1.03 2.44 6.52
CA HIS A 92 -0.12 1.77 7.42
C HIS A 92 0.48 2.81 8.38
N TRP A 93 0.62 2.44 9.65
CA TRP A 93 1.21 3.25 10.71
C TRP A 93 1.96 2.37 11.70
N GLY A 94 2.81 3.02 12.51
CA GLY A 94 3.49 2.40 13.63
C GLY A 94 3.14 3.07 14.95
N SER A 95 3.54 2.43 16.03
CA SER A 95 3.27 2.85 17.42
C SER A 95 4.00 4.14 17.87
N SER A 96 4.81 4.76 17.00
CA SER A 96 5.45 6.07 17.23
C SER A 96 6.03 6.64 15.92
N ASP A 97 6.14 7.98 15.85
CA ASP A 97 6.47 8.78 14.66
C ASP A 97 7.74 8.36 13.88
N GLY A 98 8.67 7.65 14.53
CA GLY A 98 9.89 7.13 13.89
C GLY A 98 9.66 5.97 12.91
N HIS A 99 8.46 5.40 12.86
CA HIS A 99 8.14 4.27 11.97
C HIS A 99 6.63 4.11 11.68
N GLY A 100 6.31 3.41 10.60
CA GLY A 100 4.94 3.11 10.18
C GLY A 100 4.73 3.05 8.67
N SER A 101 5.59 3.69 7.87
CA SER A 101 5.62 3.46 6.43
C SER A 101 6.06 2.03 6.11
N GLU A 102 5.50 1.45 5.06
CA GLU A 102 5.87 0.13 4.57
C GLU A 102 7.14 0.24 3.70
N HIS A 103 7.07 1.12 2.69
CA HIS A 103 8.22 1.53 1.90
C HIS A 103 9.19 2.38 2.75
N THR A 104 10.44 2.42 2.30
CA THR A 104 11.46 3.33 2.81
C THR A 104 12.04 4.17 1.69
N VAL A 105 12.57 5.34 2.00
CA VAL A 105 13.33 6.16 1.05
C VAL A 105 14.75 6.28 1.59
N ASN A 106 15.74 5.75 0.86
CA ASN A 106 17.13 5.65 1.31
C ASN A 106 17.28 5.00 2.71
N LYS A 107 16.52 3.92 2.98
CA LYS A 107 16.32 3.24 4.28
C LYS A 107 15.53 4.01 5.36
N THR A 108 15.17 5.28 5.14
CA THR A 108 14.35 6.05 6.10
C THR A 108 12.90 5.59 6.07
N LYS A 109 12.33 5.30 7.25
CA LYS A 109 10.88 5.13 7.47
C LYS A 109 10.23 6.48 7.84
N TYR A 110 8.92 6.56 7.64
CA TYR A 110 8.06 7.65 8.09
C TYR A 110 7.00 7.13 9.06
N ALA A 111 6.31 8.01 9.79
CA ALA A 111 5.28 7.66 10.77
C ALA A 111 4.08 6.87 10.21
N ALA A 112 3.76 7.06 8.93
CA ALA A 112 2.67 6.40 8.24
C ALA A 112 2.88 6.38 6.72
N GLU A 113 2.12 5.53 6.03
CA GLU A 113 2.02 5.48 4.56
C GLU A 113 0.55 5.29 4.15
N MET A 114 0.07 6.11 3.21
CA MET A 114 -1.28 5.99 2.66
C MET A 114 -1.25 5.09 1.42
N SER A 115 -1.91 3.93 1.50
CA SER A 115 -2.02 2.95 0.42
C SER A 115 -3.32 3.12 -0.34
N LEU A 116 -3.22 3.15 -1.67
CA LEU A 116 -4.35 3.25 -2.61
C LEU A 116 -4.53 1.96 -3.42
N PHE A 117 -5.78 1.54 -3.61
CA PHE A 117 -6.27 0.45 -4.49
C PHE A 117 -6.20 -1.03 -4.04
N ARG A 118 -7.19 -1.79 -4.57
CA ARG A 118 -7.47 -3.25 -4.49
C ARG A 118 -7.92 -3.82 -3.13
N ARG A 119 -8.42 -5.07 -3.15
CA ARG A 119 -9.34 -5.68 -2.18
C ARG A 119 -9.20 -7.21 -2.17
N LEU A 120 -9.22 -7.85 -0.98
CA LEU A 120 -9.93 -9.10 -0.62
C LEU A 120 -9.79 -9.41 0.89
N ASN A 121 -10.56 -10.39 1.39
CA ASN A 121 -10.80 -10.72 2.82
C ASN A 121 -9.65 -11.60 3.42
N PHE A 122 -9.61 -12.08 4.68
CA PHE A 122 -10.59 -12.42 5.75
C PHE A 122 -9.88 -12.31 7.14
N ASN A 123 -10.47 -12.34 8.35
CA ASN A 123 -11.85 -12.54 8.86
C ASN A 123 -12.04 -11.65 10.15
N THR A 124 -12.87 -11.80 11.19
CA THR A 124 -13.82 -12.83 11.72
C THR A 124 -14.95 -12.10 12.52
N GLU A 125 -15.89 -12.81 13.15
CA GLU A 125 -16.87 -12.29 14.15
C GLU A 125 -16.69 -13.00 15.51
N GLY A 126 -16.67 -12.26 16.63
CA GLY A 126 -16.71 -12.83 18.00
C GLY A 126 -15.43 -12.73 18.86
N GLU A 127 -14.38 -12.03 18.43
CA GLU A 127 -13.15 -11.82 19.22
C GLU A 127 -13.22 -10.53 20.10
N PRO A 128 -12.48 -10.46 21.23
CA PRO A 128 -12.47 -9.28 22.11
C PRO A 128 -11.82 -8.04 21.47
N GLU A 129 -12.16 -6.85 21.97
CA GLU A 129 -11.64 -5.58 21.45
C GLU A 129 -10.14 -5.39 21.76
N GLU A 130 -9.30 -5.49 20.73
CA GLU A 130 -7.87 -5.14 20.79
C GLU A 130 -7.53 -3.91 19.95
N LEU A 131 -6.75 -2.99 20.53
CA LEU A 131 -6.23 -1.80 19.84
C LEU A 131 -5.09 -2.15 18.87
N MET A 132 -5.07 -1.48 17.72
CA MET A 132 -4.03 -1.65 16.69
C MET A 132 -2.88 -0.66 16.89
N MET A 133 -1.73 -1.19 17.33
CA MET A 133 -0.50 -0.40 17.55
C MET A 133 0.35 -0.25 16.28
N ASP A 134 0.53 -1.35 15.52
CA ASP A 134 1.35 -1.40 14.31
C ASP A 134 0.69 -2.29 13.25
N ASN A 135 0.69 -1.87 11.99
CA ASN A 135 0.20 -2.67 10.85
C ASN A 135 1.09 -2.59 9.59
N TRP A 136 2.35 -2.16 9.74
CA TRP A 136 3.33 -2.02 8.66
C TRP A 136 4.18 -3.28 8.44
N ARG A 137 4.73 -3.46 7.23
CA ARG A 137 5.60 -4.61 6.87
C ARG A 137 7.06 -4.22 6.55
N PRO A 138 8.04 -5.12 6.71
CA PRO A 138 9.43 -4.86 6.31
C PRO A 138 9.63 -4.74 4.79
N ALA A 139 10.50 -3.81 4.39
CA ALA A 139 10.89 -3.61 2.99
C ALA A 139 11.58 -4.85 2.39
N GLN A 140 11.09 -5.30 1.25
CA GLN A 140 11.54 -6.49 0.52
C GLN A 140 12.66 -6.15 -0.48
N PRO A 141 13.53 -7.11 -0.83
CA PRO A 141 14.57 -6.89 -1.82
C PRO A 141 13.99 -6.59 -3.21
N LEU A 142 14.58 -5.61 -3.91
CA LEU A 142 14.25 -5.31 -5.31
C LEU A 142 14.56 -6.50 -6.24
N LYS A 143 15.53 -7.36 -5.88
CA LYS A 143 16.08 -8.41 -6.76
C LYS A 143 16.53 -7.75 -8.08
N ASN A 144 16.17 -8.28 -9.24
CA ASN A 144 16.55 -7.71 -10.54
C ASN A 144 15.65 -6.55 -11.01
N ARG A 145 14.74 -6.04 -10.18
CA ARG A 145 13.87 -4.89 -10.52
C ARG A 145 14.63 -3.58 -10.45
N LYS A 146 14.27 -2.65 -11.33
CA LYS A 146 14.70 -1.24 -11.30
C LYS A 146 13.53 -0.35 -10.92
N ILE A 147 13.75 0.60 -10.03
CA ILE A 147 12.81 1.70 -9.78
C ILE A 147 12.95 2.72 -10.92
N LYS A 148 11.83 3.28 -11.39
CA LYS A 148 11.80 4.35 -12.39
C LYS A 148 11.18 5.61 -11.79
N ALA A 149 11.65 6.77 -12.20
CA ALA A 149 11.11 8.07 -11.81
C ALA A 149 10.88 8.96 -13.04
N SER A 150 9.86 9.82 -12.99
CA SER A 150 9.59 10.85 -14.01
C SER A 150 10.39 12.16 -13.78
N PHE A 151 11.27 12.16 -12.78
CA PHE A 151 12.14 13.27 -12.38
C PHE A 151 13.58 12.77 -12.14
N LYS A 152 14.50 13.70 -11.97
CA LYS A 152 15.93 13.47 -11.68
C LYS A 152 16.26 13.87 -10.25
#